data_AF-A0A535XXT6-F1
#
_entry.id   AF-A0A535XXT6-F1
#
_cell.length_a   1.000
_cell.length_b   1.000
_cell.length_c   1.000
_cell.angle_alpha   90.00
_cell.angle_beta   90.00
_cell.angle_gamma   90.00
#
_symmetry.space_group_name_H-M   'P 1'
#
loop_
_entity.id
_entity.type
_entity.pdbx_description
1 polymer ?
#
loop_
_entity_poly.entity_id
_entity_poly.type
_entity_poly.pdbx_seq_one_letter_code
_entity_poly.pdbx_strand_id
1 'polypeptide(L)'
;MNRTDRLYALVEELRARAPRLVRANDLDKRFEVTTRTIERDLLALQEAGVPIWAQPEPGGGYALNADTSRSLPDSQALALLQALPGIGPFSSELILLRDAGHPDYLTFVEPRFRVAVTHAYRLDHLATDDDLRRISAAWRPYRMWMTFLLRQEVGIEASIRELDELDPTAGHGARAPRCCLLRRGRARSPVQ
;
A
#
# COMPACT_ATOMS: atom_id res chain seq x y z
N MET A 1 -10.95 10.14 28.70
CA MET A 1 -10.96 9.57 27.33
C MET A 1 -11.83 8.32 27.28
N ASN A 2 -12.71 8.18 26.27
CA ASN A 2 -13.52 6.95 26.10
C ASN A 2 -12.60 5.75 25.79
N ARG A 3 -12.99 4.55 26.22
CA ARG A 3 -12.25 3.31 25.94
C ARG A 3 -12.09 3.08 24.43
N THR A 4 -13.15 3.27 23.63
CA THR A 4 -13.09 3.06 22.18
C THR A 4 -12.06 3.97 21.53
N ASP A 5 -12.09 5.26 21.84
CA ASP A 5 -11.10 6.23 21.35
C ASP A 5 -9.67 5.85 21.75
N ARG A 6 -9.50 5.27 22.95
CA ARG A 6 -8.19 4.77 23.42
C ARG A 6 -7.69 3.56 22.67
N LEU A 7 -8.56 2.61 22.38
CA LEU A 7 -8.19 1.44 21.60
C LEU A 7 -7.74 1.86 20.19
N TYR A 8 -8.49 2.75 19.53
CA TYR A 8 -8.09 3.30 18.23
C TYR A 8 -6.77 4.06 18.29
N ALA A 9 -6.65 4.99 19.24
CA ALA A 9 -5.45 5.81 19.34
C ALA A 9 -4.19 4.98 19.70
N LEU A 10 -4.34 3.90 20.47
CA LEU A 10 -3.26 2.94 20.72
C LEU A 10 -2.80 2.24 19.45
N VAL A 11 -3.74 1.76 18.62
CA VAL A 11 -3.39 1.11 17.35
C VAL A 11 -2.65 2.07 16.43
N GLU A 12 -3.13 3.30 16.28
CA GLU A 12 -2.47 4.31 15.43
C GLU A 12 -1.10 4.71 15.97
N GLU A 13 -0.93 4.79 17.29
CA GLU A 13 0.37 5.07 17.91
C GLU A 13 1.38 3.95 17.67
N LEU A 14 0.95 2.69 17.79
CA LEU A 14 1.80 1.53 17.49
C LEU A 14 2.11 1.44 15.99
N ARG A 15 1.14 1.74 15.11
CA ARG A 15 1.34 1.78 13.66
C ARG A 15 2.35 2.86 13.27
N ALA A 16 2.25 4.06 13.83
CA ALA A 16 3.13 5.18 13.53
C ALA A 16 4.60 4.92 13.93
N ARG A 17 4.82 4.04 14.92
CA ARG A 17 6.16 3.67 15.38
C ARG A 17 6.66 2.35 14.81
N ALA A 18 5.80 1.54 14.19
CA ALA A 18 6.18 0.23 13.67
C ALA A 18 7.38 0.33 12.70
N PRO A 19 8.34 -0.61 12.76
CA PRO A 19 8.38 -1.83 13.58
C PRO A 19 8.98 -1.63 14.99
N ARG A 20 9.22 -0.39 15.42
CA ARG A 20 9.87 -0.09 16.70
C ARG A 20 8.97 -0.43 17.88
N LEU A 21 9.57 -1.04 18.90
CA LEU A 21 8.93 -1.32 20.18
C LEU A 21 8.62 -0.05 20.97
N VAL A 22 7.46 -0.06 21.62
CA VAL A 22 6.96 1.01 22.48
C VAL A 22 6.65 0.44 23.84
N ARG A 23 7.15 1.05 24.91
CA ARG A 23 6.91 0.57 26.27
C ARG A 23 5.53 0.99 26.75
N ALA A 24 4.88 0.16 27.57
CA ALA A 24 3.59 0.52 28.17
C ALA A 24 3.69 1.79 29.03
N ASN A 25 4.84 2.04 29.67
CA ASN A 25 5.12 3.23 30.47
C ASN A 25 5.48 4.50 29.66
N ASP A 26 5.60 4.39 28.34
CA ASP A 26 5.69 5.54 27.45
C ASP A 26 4.29 5.91 26.95
N LEU A 27 3.43 4.90 26.77
CA LEU A 27 2.03 5.05 26.37
C LEU A 27 1.19 5.62 27.53
N ASP A 28 1.47 5.23 28.76
CA ASP A 28 0.70 5.68 29.93
C ASP A 28 0.70 7.21 30.11
N LYS A 29 1.87 7.85 30.00
CA LYS A 29 2.06 9.31 30.03
C LYS A 29 1.36 9.99 28.88
N ARG A 30 1.42 9.40 27.68
CA ARG A 30 0.83 9.98 26.47
C ARG A 30 -0.70 9.92 26.48
N PHE A 31 -1.27 8.83 26.99
CA PHE A 31 -2.70 8.62 27.03
C PHE A 31 -3.33 9.01 28.37
N GLU A 32 -2.53 9.53 29.31
CA GLU A 32 -2.93 9.96 30.66
C GLU A 32 -3.72 8.88 31.41
N VAL A 33 -3.28 7.62 31.29
CA VAL A 33 -3.87 6.47 31.98
C VAL A 33 -2.79 5.67 32.70
N THR A 34 -3.16 4.68 33.49
CA THR A 34 -2.17 3.82 34.16
C THR A 34 -1.54 2.82 33.19
N THR A 35 -0.31 2.39 33.46
CA THR A 35 0.37 1.30 32.72
C THR A 35 -0.51 0.04 32.66
N ARG A 36 -1.17 -0.32 33.76
CA ARG A 36 -2.11 -1.46 33.83
C ARG A 36 -3.30 -1.30 32.87
N THR A 37 -3.80 -0.07 32.69
CA THR A 37 -4.87 0.22 31.73
C THR A 37 -4.38 0.00 30.30
N ILE A 38 -3.17 0.46 29.99
CA ILE A 38 -2.53 0.25 28.68
C ILE A 38 -2.38 -1.25 28.40
N GLU A 39 -1.79 -2.01 29.33
CA GLU A 39 -1.57 -3.45 29.16
C GLU A 39 -2.90 -4.21 28.96
N ARG A 40 -3.94 -3.87 29.73
CA ARG A 40 -5.26 -4.48 29.58
C ARG A 40 -5.90 -4.17 28.22
N ASP A 41 -5.73 -2.95 27.73
CA ASP A 41 -6.26 -2.56 26.42
C ASP A 41 -5.45 -3.17 25.28
N LEU A 42 -4.13 -3.28 25.40
CA LEU A 42 -3.27 -4.00 24.47
C LEU A 42 -3.66 -5.48 24.39
N LEU A 43 -3.90 -6.13 25.53
CA LEU A 43 -4.40 -7.50 25.57
C LEU A 43 -5.76 -7.63 24.87
N ALA A 44 -6.70 -6.72 25.13
CA ALA A 44 -8.00 -6.73 24.47
C ALA A 44 -7.90 -6.56 22.93
N LEU A 45 -6.94 -5.75 22.46
CA LEU A 45 -6.64 -5.62 21.03
C LEU A 45 -6.05 -6.90 20.44
N GLN A 46 -5.15 -7.58 21.17
CA GLN A 46 -4.61 -8.88 20.76
C GLN A 46 -5.71 -9.95 20.67
N GLU A 47 -6.58 -10.03 21.67
CA GLU A 47 -7.75 -10.93 21.66
C GLU A 47 -8.73 -10.62 20.52
N ALA A 48 -8.83 -9.35 20.12
CA ALA A 48 -9.61 -8.91 18.95
C ALA A 48 -8.90 -9.17 17.60
N GLY A 49 -7.71 -9.77 17.60
CA GLY A 49 -6.97 -10.13 16.39
C GLY A 49 -6.13 -8.98 15.79
N VAL A 50 -5.95 -7.86 16.50
CA VAL A 50 -4.99 -6.84 16.08
C VAL A 50 -3.58 -7.42 16.24
N PRO A 51 -2.70 -7.32 15.22
CA PRO A 51 -1.41 -8.00 15.23
C PRO A 51 -0.35 -7.28 16.06
N ILE A 52 -0.60 -7.20 17.36
CA ILE A 52 0.31 -6.62 18.33
C ILE A 52 1.09 -7.77 18.96
N TRP A 53 2.41 -7.67 18.93
CA TRP A 53 3.29 -8.60 19.63
C TRP A 53 4.00 -7.87 20.77
N ALA A 54 4.36 -8.64 21.79
CA ALA A 54 5.09 -8.14 22.96
C ALA A 54 6.46 -8.81 23.02
N GLN A 55 7.50 -8.03 23.34
CA GLN A 55 8.80 -8.56 23.74
C GLN A 55 8.88 -8.54 25.28
N PRO A 56 8.82 -9.70 25.95
CA PRO A 56 8.71 -9.77 27.41
C PRO A 56 10.03 -9.53 28.17
N GLU A 57 11.11 -9.17 27.48
CA GLU A 57 12.43 -8.95 28.10
C GLU A 57 12.49 -7.66 28.93
N PRO A 58 13.42 -7.54 29.90
CA PRO A 58 13.65 -6.28 30.62
C PRO A 58 13.92 -5.12 29.65
N GLY A 59 13.01 -4.16 29.61
CA GLY A 59 13.07 -3.02 28.68
C GLY A 59 12.43 -3.26 27.31
N GLY A 60 11.79 -4.42 27.12
CA GLY A 60 10.94 -4.75 25.98
C GLY A 60 9.65 -3.92 25.95
N GLY A 61 8.76 -4.24 25.00
CA GLY A 61 7.58 -3.43 24.75
C GLY A 61 6.65 -4.07 23.73
N TYR A 62 5.79 -3.26 23.15
CA TYR A 62 4.77 -3.66 22.19
C TYR A 62 5.05 -3.03 20.85
N ALA A 63 4.82 -3.76 19.78
CA ALA A 63 4.84 -3.23 18.43
C ALA A 63 3.71 -3.83 17.61
N LEU A 64 3.23 -3.07 16.64
CA LEU A 64 2.39 -3.62 15.60
C LEU A 64 3.29 -4.42 14.66
N ASN A 65 2.98 -5.69 14.46
CA ASN A 65 3.57 -6.45 13.38
C ASN A 65 2.89 -6.01 12.08
N ALA A 66 3.52 -5.08 11.37
CA ALA A 66 3.08 -4.63 10.06
C ALA A 66 3.08 -5.77 9.02
N ASP A 67 3.75 -6.89 9.30
CA ASP A 67 3.72 -8.07 8.45
C ASP A 67 2.46 -8.90 8.62
N THR A 68 1.72 -8.78 9.71
CA THR A 68 0.53 -9.62 9.92
C THR A 68 -0.74 -9.08 9.24
N SER A 69 -0.78 -7.80 8.83
CA SER A 69 -1.74 -7.36 7.81
C SER A 69 -1.54 -8.08 6.46
N ARG A 70 -0.42 -8.82 6.30
CA ARG A 70 -0.11 -9.70 5.17
C ARG A 70 -0.49 -11.17 5.43
N SER A 71 -1.27 -11.48 6.49
CA SER A 71 -1.67 -12.86 6.81
C SER A 71 -2.85 -13.39 6.00
N LEU A 72 -3.61 -12.50 5.35
CA LEU A 72 -4.69 -12.89 4.44
C LEU A 72 -4.09 -13.20 3.06
N PRO A 73 -4.40 -14.36 2.45
CA PRO A 73 -4.07 -14.60 1.06
C PRO A 73 -4.59 -13.47 0.16
N ASP A 74 -3.84 -13.09 -0.87
CA ASP A 74 -4.19 -11.99 -1.77
C ASP A 74 -5.63 -12.06 -2.28
N SER A 75 -6.10 -13.27 -2.60
CA SER A 75 -7.48 -13.50 -3.06
C SER A 75 -8.54 -13.12 -2.01
N GLN A 76 -8.29 -13.39 -0.73
CA GLN A 76 -9.19 -13.02 0.36
C GLN A 76 -9.14 -11.51 0.61
N ALA A 77 -7.94 -10.91 0.57
CA ALA A 77 -7.79 -9.48 0.72
C ALA A 77 -8.49 -8.71 -0.43
N LEU A 78 -8.36 -9.18 -1.67
CA LEU A 78 -9.09 -8.65 -2.82
C LEU A 78 -10.60 -8.78 -2.65
N ALA A 79 -11.10 -9.94 -2.21
CA ALA A 79 -12.53 -10.15 -2.00
C ALA A 79 -13.10 -9.21 -0.93
N LEU A 80 -12.39 -9.00 0.18
CA LEU A 80 -12.79 -8.07 1.23
C LEU A 80 -12.80 -6.62 0.73
N LEU A 81 -11.77 -6.21 -0.02
CA LEU A 81 -11.71 -4.88 -0.60
C LEU A 81 -12.83 -4.65 -1.62
N GLN A 82 -13.12 -5.62 -2.48
CA GLN A 82 -14.17 -5.51 -3.49
C GLN A 82 -15.60 -5.56 -2.93
N ALA A 83 -15.77 -6.02 -1.68
CA ALA A 83 -17.04 -5.92 -0.98
C ALA A 83 -17.38 -4.47 -0.57
N LEU A 84 -16.40 -3.55 -0.60
CA LEU A 84 -16.62 -2.14 -0.28
C LEU A 84 -17.27 -1.42 -1.47
N PRO A 85 -18.37 -0.68 -1.27
CA PRO A 85 -19.03 0.07 -2.35
C PRO A 85 -18.06 1.03 -3.06
N GLY A 86 -17.97 0.90 -4.38
CA GLY A 86 -17.09 1.73 -5.22
C GLY A 86 -15.66 1.23 -5.37
N ILE A 87 -15.30 0.09 -4.75
CA ILE A 87 -13.99 -0.55 -4.92
C ILE A 87 -14.13 -1.74 -5.87
N GLY A 88 -13.68 -1.57 -7.12
CA GLY A 88 -13.61 -2.63 -8.12
C GLY A 88 -12.24 -3.34 -8.17
N PRO A 89 -12.06 -4.33 -9.06
CA PRO A 89 -10.80 -5.07 -9.22
C PRO A 89 -9.58 -4.15 -9.33
N PHE A 90 -9.64 -3.14 -10.21
CA PHE A 90 -8.58 -2.15 -10.38
C PHE A 90 -8.17 -1.45 -9.08
N SER A 91 -9.14 -0.89 -8.35
CA SER A 91 -8.86 -0.17 -7.10
C SER A 91 -8.34 -1.12 -6.01
N SER A 92 -8.91 -2.32 -5.91
CA SER A 92 -8.50 -3.31 -4.92
C SER A 92 -7.06 -3.79 -5.12
N GLU A 93 -6.63 -4.05 -6.36
CA GLU A 93 -5.25 -4.44 -6.65
C GLU A 93 -4.27 -3.31 -6.37
N LEU A 94 -4.63 -2.05 -6.65
CA LEU A 94 -3.78 -0.91 -6.34
C LEU A 94 -3.64 -0.66 -4.82
N ILE A 95 -4.70 -0.89 -4.04
CA ILE A 95 -4.63 -0.83 -2.57
C ILE A 95 -3.66 -1.90 -2.04
N LEU A 96 -3.74 -3.14 -2.53
CA LEU A 96 -2.78 -4.18 -2.12
C LEU A 96 -1.35 -3.86 -2.55
N LEU A 97 -1.18 -3.37 -3.78
CA LEU A 97 0.12 -3.01 -4.33
C LEU A 97 0.79 -1.84 -3.58
N ARG A 98 0.02 -0.91 -3.00
CA ARG A 98 0.53 0.34 -2.40
C ARG A 98 0.47 0.36 -0.88
N ASP A 99 -0.66 0.00 -0.31
CA ASP A 99 -0.96 0.21 1.11
C ASP A 99 -0.67 -1.03 1.95
N ALA A 100 -0.84 -2.24 1.39
CA ALA A 100 -0.55 -3.47 2.12
C ALA A 100 0.96 -3.82 2.17
N GLY A 101 1.80 -3.09 1.41
CA GLY A 101 3.25 -3.26 1.44
C GLY A 101 3.75 -4.66 1.05
N HIS A 102 2.95 -5.45 0.31
CA HIS A 102 3.32 -6.81 -0.08
C HIS A 102 4.45 -6.78 -1.12
N PRO A 103 5.69 -7.16 -0.78
CA PRO A 103 6.86 -6.90 -1.61
C PRO A 103 6.85 -7.74 -2.91
N ASP A 104 6.18 -8.90 -2.87
CA ASP A 104 6.13 -9.85 -3.97
C ASP A 104 4.77 -9.88 -4.71
N TYR A 105 3.94 -8.83 -4.55
CA TYR A 105 2.66 -8.71 -5.26
C TYR A 105 2.84 -8.20 -6.69
N LEU A 106 1.99 -8.67 -7.61
CA LEU A 106 1.97 -8.28 -9.02
C LEU A 106 0.53 -7.99 -9.43
N THR A 107 0.32 -6.86 -10.11
CA THR A 107 -1.00 -6.50 -10.66
C THR A 107 -1.08 -6.84 -12.14
N PHE A 108 -2.24 -7.33 -12.59
CA PHE A 108 -2.52 -7.60 -14.01
C PHE A 108 -3.55 -6.63 -14.61
N VAL A 109 -4.34 -5.99 -13.75
CA VAL A 109 -5.42 -5.09 -14.18
C VAL A 109 -4.97 -3.64 -14.35
N GLU A 110 -3.74 -3.29 -13.97
CA GLU A 110 -3.21 -1.95 -14.17
C GLU A 110 -2.62 -1.77 -15.58
N PRO A 111 -3.23 -0.94 -16.45
CA PRO A 111 -2.79 -0.83 -17.84
C PRO A 111 -1.38 -0.23 -17.99
N ARG A 112 -1.04 0.74 -17.14
CA ARG A 112 0.27 1.44 -17.21
C ARG A 112 1.45 0.51 -16.95
N PHE A 113 1.25 -0.53 -16.15
CA PHE A 113 2.30 -1.49 -15.89
C PHE A 113 2.67 -2.28 -17.15
N ARG A 114 1.69 -2.62 -18.01
CA ARG A 114 1.95 -3.28 -19.29
C ARG A 114 2.80 -2.42 -20.22
N VAL A 115 2.45 -1.13 -20.34
CA VAL A 115 3.25 -0.18 -21.13
C VAL A 115 4.66 -0.07 -20.56
N ALA A 116 4.78 0.09 -19.24
CA ALA A 116 6.08 0.18 -18.58
C ALA A 116 6.98 -1.03 -18.87
N VAL A 117 6.43 -2.24 -18.82
CA VAL A 117 7.18 -3.47 -19.17
C VAL A 117 7.51 -3.53 -20.66
N THR A 118 6.57 -3.17 -21.52
CA THR A 118 6.75 -3.14 -22.98
C THR A 118 7.96 -2.27 -23.35
N HIS A 119 8.05 -1.07 -22.78
CA HIS A 119 9.16 -0.15 -23.03
C HIS A 119 10.47 -0.62 -22.40
N ALA A 120 10.45 -1.01 -21.12
CA ALA A 120 11.66 -1.40 -20.41
C ALA A 120 12.32 -2.66 -21.01
N TYR A 121 11.51 -3.59 -21.51
CA TYR A 121 11.98 -4.84 -22.12
C TYR A 121 11.98 -4.81 -23.65
N ARG A 122 11.61 -3.67 -24.25
CA ARG A 122 11.56 -3.44 -25.71
C ARG A 122 10.78 -4.53 -26.45
N LEU A 123 9.59 -4.85 -25.93
CA LEU A 123 8.68 -5.78 -26.60
C LEU A 123 8.09 -5.11 -27.84
N ASP A 124 7.87 -5.89 -28.89
CA ASP A 124 7.23 -5.44 -30.14
C ASP A 124 5.69 -5.43 -30.06
N HIS A 125 5.14 -5.85 -28.92
CA HIS A 125 3.72 -5.87 -28.61
C HIS A 125 3.48 -5.43 -27.17
N LEU A 126 2.25 -5.00 -26.86
CA LEU A 126 1.86 -4.67 -25.50
C LEU A 126 1.97 -5.92 -24.61
N ALA A 127 2.70 -5.81 -23.50
CA ALA A 127 2.95 -6.92 -22.59
C ALA A 127 1.67 -7.69 -22.21
N THR A 128 1.64 -8.97 -22.53
CA THR A 128 0.55 -9.88 -22.18
C THR A 128 0.66 -10.30 -20.71
N ASP A 129 -0.40 -10.93 -20.17
CA ASP A 129 -0.33 -11.50 -18.81
C ASP A 129 0.80 -12.52 -18.67
N ASP A 130 1.05 -13.29 -19.72
CA ASP A 130 2.11 -14.30 -19.73
C ASP A 130 3.50 -13.67 -19.75
N ASP A 131 3.67 -12.56 -20.48
CA ASP A 131 4.90 -11.76 -20.41
C ASP A 131 5.11 -11.19 -19.02
N LEU A 132 4.07 -10.59 -18.43
CA LEU A 132 4.14 -10.04 -17.09
C LEU A 132 4.53 -11.12 -16.08
N ARG A 133 3.93 -12.32 -16.14
CA ARG A 133 4.29 -13.46 -15.27
C ARG A 133 5.74 -13.89 -15.46
N ARG A 134 6.17 -14.09 -16.71
CA ARG A 134 7.51 -14.56 -17.06
C ARG A 134 8.59 -13.57 -16.67
N ILE A 135 8.42 -12.30 -17.03
CA ILE A 135 9.40 -11.23 -16.77
C ILE A 135 9.49 -10.93 -15.28
N SER A 136 8.35 -10.80 -14.60
CA SER A 136 8.32 -10.45 -13.18
C SER A 136 8.85 -11.55 -12.27
N ALA A 137 8.92 -12.81 -12.73
CA ALA A 137 9.51 -13.90 -11.96
C ALA A 137 10.97 -13.62 -11.54
N ALA A 138 11.73 -12.87 -12.36
CA ALA A 138 13.10 -12.47 -12.05
C ALA A 138 13.20 -11.39 -10.95
N TRP A 139 12.09 -10.73 -10.61
CA TRP A 139 12.07 -9.64 -9.63
C TRP A 139 11.72 -10.11 -8.22
N ARG A 140 11.42 -11.40 -8.03
CA ARG A 140 11.09 -11.94 -6.71
C ARG A 140 12.27 -11.75 -5.74
N PRO A 141 12.02 -11.41 -4.47
CA PRO A 141 10.72 -11.21 -3.82
C PRO A 141 10.20 -9.75 -3.85
N TYR A 142 10.68 -8.92 -4.78
CA TYR A 142 10.46 -7.47 -4.86
C TYR A 142 9.64 -7.03 -6.09
N ARG A 143 8.73 -7.89 -6.57
CA ARG A 143 7.87 -7.60 -7.74
C ARG A 143 7.07 -6.29 -7.62
N MET A 144 6.62 -5.94 -6.42
CA MET A 144 5.91 -4.68 -6.17
C MET A 144 6.82 -3.47 -6.42
N TRP A 145 8.05 -3.51 -5.90
CA TRP A 145 9.01 -2.41 -6.04
C TRP A 145 9.43 -2.22 -7.49
N MET A 146 9.68 -3.31 -8.22
CA MET A 146 10.01 -3.22 -9.65
C MET A 146 8.84 -2.67 -10.47
N THR A 147 7.61 -3.11 -10.18
CA THR A 147 6.38 -2.55 -10.79
C THR A 147 6.22 -1.05 -10.49
N PHE A 148 6.62 -0.61 -9.30
CA PHE A 148 6.63 0.82 -8.96
C PHE A 148 7.68 1.59 -9.75
N LEU A 149 8.93 1.13 -9.76
CA LEU A 149 10.05 1.81 -10.41
C LEU A 149 9.83 1.94 -11.92
N LEU A 150 9.43 0.85 -12.58
CA LEU A 150 9.15 0.85 -14.02
C LEU A 150 8.05 1.87 -14.40
N ARG A 151 7.04 2.06 -13.54
CA ARG A 151 6.00 3.08 -13.77
C ARG A 151 6.48 4.52 -13.56
N GLN A 152 7.48 4.74 -12.70
CA GLN A 152 8.06 6.08 -12.54
C GLN A 152 8.85 6.48 -13.79
N GLU A 153 9.55 5.53 -14.42
CA GLU A 153 10.34 5.77 -15.62
C GLU A 153 9.50 6.20 -16.83
N VAL A 154 8.32 5.57 -17.05
CA VAL A 154 7.52 5.84 -18.24
C VAL A 154 6.67 7.12 -18.13
N GLY A 155 6.53 7.73 -16.95
CA GLY A 155 5.79 8.99 -16.79
C GLY A 155 4.29 8.88 -17.10
N ILE A 156 3.46 9.64 -16.38
CA ILE A 156 1.99 9.52 -16.47
C ILE A 156 1.44 9.91 -17.85
N GLU A 157 2.01 10.95 -18.47
CA GLU A 157 1.50 11.53 -19.73
C GLU A 157 1.84 10.64 -20.94
N ALA A 158 3.06 10.08 -21.02
CA ALA A 158 3.45 9.16 -22.10
C ALA A 158 2.68 7.84 -22.02
N SER A 159 2.51 7.31 -20.79
CA SER A 159 1.75 6.08 -20.56
C SER A 159 0.29 6.17 -21.06
N ILE A 160 -0.39 7.32 -20.91
CA ILE A 160 -1.78 7.47 -21.35
C ILE A 160 -1.87 7.48 -22.88
N ARG A 161 -0.97 8.21 -23.54
CA ARG A 161 -0.93 8.29 -25.00
C ARG A 161 -0.61 6.94 -25.63
N GLU A 162 0.39 6.25 -25.11
CA GLU A 162 0.81 4.93 -25.62
C GLU A 162 -0.24 3.85 -25.33
N LEU A 163 -0.96 3.94 -24.21
CA LEU A 163 -2.12 3.07 -23.94
C LEU A 163 -3.23 3.27 -24.96
N ASP A 164 -3.58 4.52 -25.28
CA ASP A 164 -4.60 4.81 -26.29
C ASP A 164 -4.17 4.34 -27.70
N GLU A 165 -2.87 4.38 -28.00
CA GLU A 165 -2.29 3.90 -29.27
C GLU A 165 -2.20 2.36 -29.36
N LEU A 166 -1.88 1.68 -28.25
CA LEU A 166 -1.65 0.22 -28.21
C LEU A 166 -2.89 -0.61 -27.82
N ASP A 167 -3.82 -0.03 -27.06
CA ASP A 167 -5.11 -0.63 -26.69
C ASP A 167 -6.21 0.47 -26.61
N PRO A 168 -6.81 0.85 -27.74
CA PRO A 168 -7.84 1.90 -27.79
C PRO A 168 -9.13 1.53 -27.02
N THR A 169 -9.27 0.29 -26.53
CA THR A 169 -10.43 -0.16 -25.75
C THR A 169 -10.21 -0.08 -24.24
N ALA A 170 -8.95 -0.08 -23.77
CA ALA A 170 -8.60 -0.02 -22.34
C ALA A 170 -8.99 1.30 -21.65
N GLY A 171 -9.20 2.38 -22.40
CA GLY A 171 -9.43 3.74 -21.88
C GLY A 171 -10.76 4.02 -21.17
N HIS A 172 -11.72 3.07 -21.12
CA HIS A 172 -13.07 3.37 -20.62
C HIS A 172 -13.24 3.27 -19.09
N GLY A 173 -12.24 2.77 -18.35
CA GLY A 173 -12.31 2.63 -16.88
C GLY A 173 -11.47 3.63 -16.08
N ALA A 174 -10.51 4.31 -16.71
CA ALA A 174 -9.51 5.14 -16.03
C ALA A 174 -9.55 6.59 -16.49
N ARG A 175 -10.72 7.27 -16.37
CA ARG A 175 -10.68 8.74 -16.35
C ARG A 175 -9.94 9.15 -15.08
N ALA A 176 -8.72 9.66 -15.26
CA ALA A 176 -7.97 10.27 -14.16
C ALA A 176 -8.91 11.26 -13.44
N PRO A 177 -9.06 11.18 -12.11
CA PRO A 177 -9.80 12.19 -11.39
C PRO A 177 -9.16 13.55 -11.72
N ARG A 178 -10.00 14.53 -12.08
CA ARG A 178 -9.61 15.90 -12.46
C ARG A 178 -8.67 16.59 -11.45
N CYS A 179 -8.49 16.02 -10.25
CA CYS A 179 -7.60 16.49 -9.21
C CYS A 179 -6.10 16.43 -9.58
N CYS A 180 -5.67 15.53 -10.48
CA CYS A 180 -4.25 15.42 -10.86
C CYS A 180 -3.72 16.56 -11.75
N LEU A 181 -4.59 17.44 -12.26
CA LEU A 181 -4.21 18.56 -13.13
C LEU A 181 -3.83 19.85 -12.35
N LEU A 182 -3.87 19.85 -11.01
CA LEU A 182 -3.66 21.07 -10.21
C LEU A 182 -2.25 21.26 -9.61
N ARG A 183 -1.22 20.56 -10.12
CA ARG A 183 0.19 20.89 -9.80
C ARG A 183 1.04 21.10 -11.04
N ARG A 184 0.78 22.20 -11.76
CA ARG A 184 1.86 22.98 -12.38
C ARG A 184 1.85 24.38 -11.77
N GLY A 185 2.66 24.56 -10.74
CA GLY A 185 3.07 25.88 -10.31
C GLY A 185 3.74 26.59 -11.48
N ARG A 186 3.30 27.81 -11.76
CA ARG A 186 3.90 28.73 -12.73
C ARG A 186 5.41 28.78 -12.50
N ALA A 187 6.19 28.39 -13.51
CA ALA A 187 7.56 28.85 -13.62
C ALA A 187 7.51 30.38 -13.70
N ARG A 188 8.05 31.08 -12.68
CA ARG A 188 8.33 32.50 -12.77
C ARG A 188 9.49 32.67 -13.77
N SER A 189 9.26 33.48 -14.80
CA SER A 189 10.29 33.93 -15.73
C SER A 189 11.39 34.68 -14.96
N PRO A 190 12.68 34.50 -15.31
CA PRO A 190 13.73 35.34 -14.75
C PRO A 190 13.60 36.74 -15.35
N VAL A 191 13.60 37.73 -14.45
CA VAL A 191 13.71 39.15 -14.77
C VAL A 191 15.10 39.40 -15.36
N GLN A 192 15.15 40.00 -16.56
CA GLN A 192 16.27 40.82 -17.00
C GLN A 192 15.90 42.28 -16.80
#